data_AF-A0A1A8GAD5-F1
#
_entry.id   AF-A0A1A8GAD5-F1
#
_cell.length_a   1.000
_cell.length_b   1.000
_cell.length_c   1.000
_cell.angle_alpha   90.00
_cell.angle_beta   90.00
_cell.angle_gamma   90.00
#
_symmetry.space_group_name_H-M   'P 1'
#
loop_
_entity.id
_entity.type
_entity.pdbx_description
1 polymer ?
#
loop_
_entity_poly.entity_id
_entity_poly.type
_entity_poly.pdbx_seq_one_letter_code
_entity_poly.pdbx_strand_id
1 'polypeptide(L)'
;MNSKVPRTVIKRYNLFDVTIPFANADDEFDIECEDFPRPTARMSCGHVVTPMSLTKHCLYLLGKGEYKLVCGQFNCNVEWPYEEVRKMALLTPEEKEYFEKIMAHNAVKNYFDSKFCPGCKFSVTRKDESNLSVRCQVCTTNKGCTYEFCWQCLRKWKGPQPRLDRCDNDGCTNDSLKTL
;
A
#
# COMPACT_ATOMS: atom_id res chain seq x y z
N MET A 1 9.74 -6.46 -2.84
CA MET A 1 10.74 -5.88 -1.90
C MET A 1 10.67 -6.69 -0.62
N ASN A 2 11.78 -7.31 -0.19
CA ASN A 2 11.85 -8.09 1.06
C ASN A 2 12.26 -7.18 2.22
N SER A 3 11.42 -6.19 2.56
CA SER A 3 11.60 -5.48 3.83
C SER A 3 11.10 -6.39 4.94
N LYS A 4 11.98 -6.78 5.86
CA LYS A 4 11.59 -7.60 7.02
C LYS A 4 10.61 -6.79 7.87
N VAL A 5 9.46 -7.39 8.20
CA VAL A 5 8.50 -6.77 9.14
C VAL A 5 9.24 -6.49 10.45
N PRO A 6 9.12 -5.26 11.02
CA PRO A 6 9.76 -4.92 12.29
C PRO A 6 9.32 -5.90 13.38
N ARG A 7 10.22 -6.16 14.33
CA ARG A 7 9.85 -6.94 15.50
C ARG A 7 8.91 -6.10 16.35
N THR A 8 7.75 -6.64 16.69
CA THR A 8 6.80 -5.99 17.59
C THR A 8 7.43 -5.79 18.98
N VAL A 9 7.41 -4.55 19.45
CA VAL A 9 7.80 -4.16 20.81
C VAL A 9 6.53 -3.74 21.56
N ILE A 10 6.42 -4.11 22.83
CA ILE A 10 5.29 -3.71 23.67
C ILE A 10 5.36 -2.20 23.90
N LYS A 11 4.29 -1.48 23.53
CA LYS A 11 4.18 -0.02 23.59
C LYS A 11 3.04 0.39 24.49
N ARG A 12 3.24 1.47 25.25
CA ARG A 12 2.27 2.03 26.19
C ARG A 12 2.41 3.55 26.23
N TYR A 13 1.30 4.28 26.25
CA TYR A 13 1.33 5.73 26.40
C TYR A 13 1.91 6.16 27.75
N ASN A 14 2.63 7.28 27.72
CA ASN A 14 3.05 7.96 28.94
C ASN A 14 1.87 8.74 29.52
N LEU A 15 1.43 8.41 30.73
CA LEU A 15 0.30 9.07 31.42
C LEU A 15 0.51 10.58 31.62
N PHE A 16 1.77 11.06 31.60
CA PHE A 16 2.09 12.48 31.72
C PHE A 16 2.12 13.22 30.38
N ASP A 17 1.94 12.53 29.25
CA ASP A 17 1.83 13.17 27.94
C ASP A 17 0.43 13.76 27.75
N VAL A 18 0.31 15.06 28.06
CA VAL A 18 -0.94 15.84 27.93
C VAL A 18 -1.42 15.99 26.50
N THR A 19 -0.60 15.63 25.51
CA THR A 19 -0.96 15.74 24.11
C THR A 19 -1.70 14.50 23.60
N ILE A 20 -1.80 13.44 24.41
CA ILE A 20 -2.55 12.23 24.11
C ILE A 20 -3.98 12.37 24.65
N PRO A 21 -5.01 12.27 23.78
CA PRO A 21 -6.41 12.33 24.20
C PRO A 21 -6.81 10.99 24.84
N PHE A 22 -6.44 10.79 26.10
CA PHE A 22 -6.77 9.57 26.84
C PHE A 22 -8.28 9.32 26.88
N ALA A 23 -8.66 8.06 26.70
CA ALA A 23 -10.04 7.60 26.74
C ALA A 23 -10.20 6.57 27.85
N ASN A 24 -11.28 6.69 28.63
CA ASN A 24 -11.69 5.67 29.59
C ASN A 24 -12.73 4.73 28.95
N ALA A 25 -12.34 4.10 27.84
CA ALA A 25 -13.16 3.17 27.06
C ALA A 25 -12.27 2.04 26.53
N ASP A 26 -12.87 0.93 26.11
CA ASP A 26 -12.11 -0.21 25.64
C ASP A 26 -11.52 0.01 24.24
N ASP A 27 -10.51 -0.79 23.91
CA ASP A 27 -9.81 -0.72 22.63
C ASP A 27 -10.69 -1.35 21.53
N GLU A 28 -11.18 -0.51 20.62
CA GLU A 28 -12.08 -0.94 19.54
C GLU A 28 -11.35 -1.74 18.45
N PHE A 29 -10.02 -1.83 18.54
CA PHE A 29 -9.15 -2.54 17.59
C PHE A 29 -8.50 -3.78 18.19
N ASP A 30 -8.75 -4.08 19.47
CA ASP A 30 -8.32 -5.34 20.10
C ASP A 30 -9.33 -6.48 19.84
N ILE A 31 -9.58 -6.75 18.56
CA ILE A 31 -10.59 -7.71 18.09
C ILE A 31 -10.24 -9.15 18.51
N GLU A 32 -8.94 -9.44 18.64
CA GLU A 32 -8.44 -10.75 19.06
C GLU A 32 -8.33 -10.89 20.58
N CYS A 33 -8.74 -9.86 21.35
CA CYS A 33 -8.65 -9.82 22.81
C CYS A 33 -7.24 -10.17 23.32
N GLU A 34 -6.23 -9.52 22.74
CA GLU A 34 -4.82 -9.66 23.13
C GLU A 34 -4.51 -8.96 24.45
N ASP A 35 -5.46 -8.22 25.02
CA ASP A 35 -5.35 -7.51 26.29
C ASP A 35 -4.18 -6.52 26.28
N PHE A 36 -4.14 -5.67 25.25
CA PHE A 36 -3.06 -4.71 25.08
C PHE A 36 -2.91 -3.73 26.26
N PRO A 37 -1.69 -3.26 26.57
CA PRO A 37 -1.46 -2.41 27.74
C PRO A 37 -2.21 -1.07 27.68
N ARG A 38 -3.08 -0.84 28.68
CA ARG A 38 -3.74 0.45 28.94
C ARG A 38 -2.72 1.53 29.33
N PRO A 39 -2.97 2.84 29.15
CA PRO A 39 -4.25 3.45 28.78
C PRO A 39 -4.55 3.39 27.29
N THR A 40 -5.81 3.63 26.97
CA THR A 40 -6.37 3.80 25.63
C THR A 40 -6.45 5.29 25.28
N ALA A 41 -6.45 5.63 24.00
CA ALA A 41 -6.60 7.00 23.54
C ALA A 41 -7.53 7.11 22.34
N ARG A 42 -8.12 8.29 22.14
CA ARG A 42 -9.10 8.54 21.09
C ARG A 42 -8.44 9.11 19.83
N MET A 43 -8.66 8.47 18.69
CA MET A 43 -8.27 8.98 17.38
C MET A 43 -9.16 10.14 16.95
N SER A 44 -8.75 10.90 15.94
CA SER A 44 -9.49 12.02 15.34
C SER A 44 -10.87 11.63 14.81
N CYS A 45 -11.01 10.38 14.36
CA CYS A 45 -12.28 9.80 13.93
C CYS A 45 -13.23 9.43 15.08
N GLY A 46 -12.80 9.58 16.33
CA GLY A 46 -13.57 9.25 17.53
C GLY A 46 -13.35 7.85 18.09
N HIS A 47 -12.73 6.92 17.35
CA HIS A 47 -12.53 5.55 17.83
C HIS A 47 -11.33 5.43 18.77
N VAL A 48 -11.40 4.46 19.69
CA VAL A 48 -10.47 4.28 20.78
C VAL A 48 -9.48 3.15 20.50
N VAL A 49 -8.20 3.40 20.77
CA VAL A 49 -7.08 2.50 20.44
C VAL A 49 -6.04 2.43 21.56
N THR A 50 -5.29 1.33 21.61
CA THR A 50 -3.95 1.29 22.20
C THR A 50 -2.88 1.52 21.13
N PRO A 51 -1.63 1.84 21.50
CA PRO A 51 -0.54 1.93 20.52
C PRO A 51 -0.35 0.62 19.74
N MET A 52 -0.59 -0.50 20.41
CA MET A 52 -0.40 -1.85 19.88
C MET A 52 -1.45 -2.21 18.84
N SER A 53 -2.74 -2.06 19.17
CA SER A 53 -3.84 -2.38 18.25
C SER A 53 -3.80 -1.51 17.00
N LEU A 54 -3.51 -0.21 17.16
CA LEU A 54 -3.35 0.72 16.03
C LEU A 54 -2.19 0.30 15.12
N THR A 55 -1.03 -0.07 15.69
CA THR A 55 0.11 -0.55 14.91
C THR A 55 -0.27 -1.80 14.10
N LYS A 56 -0.92 -2.77 14.76
CA LYS A 56 -1.35 -4.03 14.14
C LYS A 56 -2.32 -3.78 12.99
N HIS A 57 -3.32 -2.92 13.19
CA HIS A 57 -4.29 -2.53 12.17
C HIS A 57 -3.63 -1.86 10.97
N CYS A 58 -2.74 -0.89 11.20
CA CYS A 58 -2.03 -0.24 10.11
C CYS A 58 -1.12 -1.20 9.34
N LEU A 59 -0.42 -2.11 10.03
CA LEU A 59 0.38 -3.15 9.37
C LEU A 59 -0.48 -4.09 8.51
N TYR A 60 -1.69 -4.42 8.98
CA TYR A 60 -2.65 -5.20 8.21
C TYR A 60 -3.06 -4.48 6.91
N LEU A 61 -3.40 -3.19 6.98
CA LEU A 61 -3.72 -2.39 5.79
C LEU A 61 -2.55 -2.35 4.79
N LEU A 62 -1.35 -2.04 5.28
CA LEU A 62 -0.14 -1.99 4.45
C LEU A 62 0.19 -3.34 3.81
N GLY A 63 -0.01 -4.44 4.55
CA GLY A 63 0.17 -5.81 4.05
C GLY A 63 -0.83 -6.19 2.95
N LYS A 64 -2.05 -5.62 2.99
CA LYS A 64 -3.04 -5.76 1.91
C LYS A 64 -2.73 -4.95 0.66
N GLY A 65 -1.74 -4.07 0.70
CA GLY A 65 -1.39 -3.20 -0.42
C GLY A 65 -2.03 -1.82 -0.37
N GLU A 66 -2.69 -1.47 0.73
CA GLU A 66 -3.16 -0.11 0.96
C GLU A 66 -1.99 0.82 1.25
N TYR A 67 -2.10 2.08 0.83
CA TYR A 67 -1.14 3.13 1.19
C TYR A 67 -1.76 4.23 2.06
N LYS A 68 -3.09 4.24 2.16
CA LYS A 68 -3.88 5.10 3.03
C LYS A 68 -4.15 4.36 4.33
N LEU A 69 -3.98 5.05 5.45
CA LEU A 69 -4.26 4.51 6.77
C LEU A 69 -5.65 4.99 7.16
N VAL A 70 -6.60 4.08 7.26
CA VAL A 70 -8.00 4.39 7.52
C VAL A 70 -8.49 3.68 8.78
N CYS A 71 -9.51 4.25 9.43
CA CYS A 71 -10.15 3.63 10.58
C CYS A 71 -10.68 2.22 10.26
N GLY A 72 -11.52 2.09 9.24
CA GLY A 72 -12.02 0.78 8.78
C GLY A 72 -13.00 0.08 9.75
N GLN A 73 -13.42 0.75 10.82
CA GLN A 73 -14.49 0.28 11.71
C GLN A 73 -15.86 0.37 11.03
N PHE A 74 -16.86 -0.31 11.59
CA PHE A 74 -18.22 -0.29 11.05
C PHE A 74 -18.73 1.15 10.89
N ASN A 75 -19.13 1.51 9.66
CA ASN A 75 -19.53 2.87 9.28
C ASN A 75 -18.47 3.98 9.51
N CYS A 76 -17.18 3.64 9.62
CA CYS A 76 -16.10 4.62 9.73
C CYS A 76 -14.95 4.33 8.77
N ASN A 77 -14.76 5.22 7.80
CA ASN A 77 -13.69 5.11 6.80
C ASN A 77 -12.82 6.38 6.75
N VAL A 78 -12.73 7.09 7.87
CA VAL A 78 -11.89 8.29 8.00
C VAL A 78 -10.43 7.91 7.76
N GLU A 79 -9.78 8.64 6.87
CA GLU A 79 -8.33 8.55 6.64
C GLU A 79 -7.59 9.30 7.74
N TRP A 80 -6.69 8.61 8.44
CA TRP A 80 -5.85 9.20 9.47
C TRP A 80 -4.57 9.75 8.85
N PRO A 81 -4.20 11.01 9.15
CA PRO A 81 -2.90 11.54 8.80
C PRO A 81 -1.79 10.66 9.38
N TYR A 82 -0.73 10.42 8.60
CA TYR A 82 0.39 9.60 9.07
C TYR A 82 1.05 10.19 10.33
N GLU A 83 1.07 11.52 10.48
CA GLU A 83 1.50 12.20 11.71
C GLU A 83 0.73 11.75 12.96
N GLU A 84 -0.60 11.63 12.84
CA GLU A 84 -1.45 11.14 13.91
C GLU A 84 -1.11 9.69 14.22
N VAL A 85 -1.00 8.82 13.20
CA VAL A 85 -0.67 7.41 13.39
C VAL A 85 0.69 7.24 14.05
N ARG A 86 1.73 7.96 13.60
CA ARG A 86 3.08 7.87 14.20
C ARG A 86 3.07 8.18 15.69
N LYS A 87 2.30 9.20 16.08
CA LYS A 87 2.18 9.65 17.45
C LYS A 87 1.37 8.65 18.29
N MET A 88 0.18 8.28 17.82
CA MET A 88 -0.76 7.45 18.58
C MET A 88 -0.31 5.99 18.66
N ALA A 89 0.31 5.46 17.60
CA ALA A 89 0.86 4.11 17.59
C ALA A 89 2.22 3.99 18.29
N LEU A 90 2.78 5.12 18.74
CA LEU A 90 4.14 5.23 19.31
C LEU A 90 5.19 4.54 18.43
N LEU A 91 5.13 4.78 17.10
CA LEU A 91 5.96 4.03 16.16
C LEU A 91 7.46 4.22 16.46
N THR A 92 8.19 3.11 16.54
CA THR A 92 9.66 3.14 16.65
C THR A 92 10.28 3.66 15.36
N PRO A 93 11.55 4.09 15.37
CA PRO A 93 12.25 4.48 14.14
C PRO A 93 12.19 3.39 13.05
N GLU A 94 12.36 2.12 13.42
CA GLU A 94 12.31 0.98 12.50
C GLU A 94 10.90 0.77 11.94
N GLU A 95 9.87 0.94 12.76
CA GLU A 95 8.47 0.89 12.31
C GLU A 95 8.15 2.04 11.35
N LYS A 96 8.60 3.26 11.63
CA LYS A 96 8.41 4.41 10.75
C LYS A 96 9.06 4.20 9.38
N GLU A 97 10.31 3.74 9.35
CA GLU A 97 11.01 3.43 8.11
C GLU A 97 10.25 2.36 7.31
N TYR A 98 9.78 1.31 7.97
CA TYR A 98 8.99 0.27 7.33
C TYR A 98 7.67 0.82 6.77
N PHE A 99 6.91 1.58 7.56
CA PHE A 99 5.63 2.16 7.16
C PHE A 99 5.82 3.07 5.94
N GLU A 100 6.75 4.02 6.00
CA GLU A 100 7.03 4.97 4.91
C GLU A 100 7.41 4.24 3.63
N LYS A 101 8.27 3.22 3.72
CA LYS A 101 8.68 2.43 2.56
C LYS A 101 7.53 1.66 1.93
N ILE A 102 6.71 0.99 2.73
CA ILE A 102 5.58 0.20 2.22
C ILE A 102 4.46 1.10 1.72
N MET A 103 4.15 2.20 2.40
CA MET A 103 3.22 3.22 1.93
C MET A 103 3.66 3.78 0.58
N ALA A 104 4.92 4.18 0.43
CA ALA A 104 5.43 4.69 -0.84
C ALA A 104 5.35 3.64 -1.97
N HIS A 105 5.73 2.39 -1.69
CA HIS A 105 5.61 1.30 -2.64
C HIS A 105 4.16 1.05 -3.06
N ASN A 106 3.24 0.99 -2.10
CA ASN A 106 1.82 0.77 -2.33
C ASN A 106 1.20 1.97 -3.05
N ALA A 107 1.59 3.20 -2.73
CA ALA A 107 1.14 4.40 -3.43
C ALA A 107 1.60 4.38 -4.88
N VAL A 108 2.87 4.06 -5.16
CA VAL A 108 3.37 3.94 -6.54
C VAL A 108 2.60 2.88 -7.30
N LYS A 109 2.34 1.71 -6.69
CA LYS A 109 1.57 0.63 -7.32
C LYS A 109 0.10 1.02 -7.59
N ASN A 110 -0.51 1.83 -6.74
CA ASN A 110 -1.91 2.24 -6.87
C ASN A 110 -2.10 3.46 -7.78
N TYR A 111 -1.22 4.47 -7.72
CA TYR A 111 -1.32 5.69 -8.53
C TYR A 111 -0.76 5.51 -9.93
N PHE A 112 0.36 4.82 -10.02
CA PHE A 112 0.88 4.42 -11.30
C PHE A 112 0.51 2.97 -11.41
N ASP A 113 -0.47 2.66 -12.27
CA ASP A 113 -0.51 1.37 -12.92
C ASP A 113 0.90 1.24 -13.55
N SER A 114 1.81 0.62 -12.79
CA SER A 114 3.25 0.56 -13.01
C SER A 114 3.62 -0.90 -12.95
N LYS A 115 4.32 -1.35 -13.98
CA LYS A 115 4.72 -2.75 -14.11
C LYS A 115 6.20 -2.82 -14.40
N PHE A 116 6.81 -3.92 -13.99
CA PHE A 116 8.21 -4.16 -14.29
C PHE A 116 8.37 -4.60 -15.74
N CYS A 117 9.30 -3.96 -16.45
CA CYS A 117 9.67 -4.37 -17.80
C CYS A 117 10.14 -5.83 -17.79
N PRO A 118 9.60 -6.71 -18.65
CA PRO A 118 10.00 -8.12 -18.68
C PRO A 118 11.48 -8.31 -19.05
N GLY A 119 12.08 -7.36 -19.79
CA GLY A 119 13.48 -7.36 -20.16
C GLY A 119 14.41 -6.90 -19.03
N CYS A 120 14.38 -5.61 -18.67
CA CYS A 120 15.35 -5.02 -17.74
C CYS A 120 14.91 -4.98 -16.27
N LYS A 121 13.67 -5.37 -15.95
CA LYS A 121 13.09 -5.34 -14.59
C LYS A 121 13.01 -3.96 -13.94
N PHE A 122 13.25 -2.87 -14.68
CA PHE A 122 12.94 -1.53 -14.21
C PHE A 122 11.43 -1.28 -14.24
N SER A 123 10.94 -0.46 -13.31
CA SER A 123 9.55 -0.02 -13.28
C SER A 123 9.25 0.84 -14.51
N VAL A 124 8.11 0.59 -15.15
CA VAL A 124 7.61 1.33 -16.30
C VAL A 124 6.16 1.69 -16.05
N THR A 125 5.81 2.94 -16.33
CA THR A 125 4.44 3.46 -16.28
C THR A 125 3.85 3.50 -17.67
N ARG A 126 2.56 3.20 -17.78
CA ARG A 126 1.84 3.33 -19.03
C ARG A 126 1.48 4.80 -19.27
N LYS A 127 1.86 5.36 -20.43
CA LYS A 127 1.55 6.75 -20.79
C LYS A 127 0.11 6.97 -21.23
N ASP A 128 -0.49 5.94 -21.82
CA ASP A 128 -1.82 5.99 -22.40
C ASP A 128 -2.61 4.76 -21.92
N GLU A 129 -3.60 4.98 -21.07
CA GLU A 129 -4.44 3.91 -20.53
C GLU A 129 -5.27 3.21 -21.61
N SER A 130 -5.48 3.87 -22.76
CA SER A 130 -6.19 3.31 -23.92
C SER A 130 -5.35 2.36 -24.78
N ASN A 131 -4.05 2.23 -24.49
CA ASN A 131 -3.12 1.39 -25.23
C ASN A 131 -2.35 0.42 -24.32
N LEU A 132 -2.58 -0.88 -24.47
CA LEU A 132 -1.87 -1.92 -23.73
C LEU A 132 -0.39 -2.08 -24.15
N SER A 133 0.05 -1.44 -25.23
CA SER A 133 1.46 -1.45 -25.63
C SER A 133 2.24 -0.43 -24.80
N VAL A 134 3.24 -0.91 -24.07
CA VAL A 134 4.09 -0.06 -23.23
C VAL A 134 5.54 -0.14 -23.66
N ARG A 135 6.12 1.03 -23.92
CA ARG A 135 7.52 1.19 -24.31
C ARG A 135 8.41 1.26 -23.09
N CYS A 136 9.43 0.40 -23.03
CA CYS A 136 10.50 0.53 -22.05
C CYS A 136 11.64 1.37 -22.63
N GLN A 137 11.89 2.54 -22.05
CA GLN A 137 12.94 3.43 -22.54
C GLN A 137 14.35 2.85 -22.33
N VAL A 138 14.58 2.18 -21.19
CA VAL A 138 15.87 1.53 -20.89
C VAL A 138 16.19 0.44 -21.93
N CYS A 139 15.25 -0.47 -22.19
CA CYS A 139 15.47 -1.52 -23.20
C CYS A 139 15.56 -0.95 -24.62
N THR A 140 14.81 0.12 -24.92
CA THR A 140 14.84 0.77 -26.24
C THR A 140 16.22 1.37 -26.51
N THR A 141 16.78 2.08 -25.53
CA THR A 141 18.13 2.64 -25.60
C THR A 141 19.19 1.52 -25.71
N ASN A 142 19.15 0.54 -24.81
CA ASN A 142 20.18 -0.52 -24.76
C ASN A 142 20.21 -1.41 -26.00
N LYS A 143 19.05 -1.62 -26.65
CA LYS A 143 18.96 -2.46 -27.86
C LYS A 143 19.13 -1.67 -29.16
N GLY A 144 19.12 -0.33 -29.09
CA GLY A 144 19.10 0.53 -30.27
C GLY A 144 17.82 0.40 -31.12
N CYS A 145 16.77 -0.24 -30.59
CA CYS A 145 15.51 -0.43 -31.30
C CYS A 145 14.33 -0.40 -30.32
N THR A 146 13.15 0.00 -30.80
CA THR A 146 11.95 0.11 -29.98
C THR A 146 11.63 -1.22 -29.29
N TYR A 147 11.59 -1.19 -27.95
CA TYR A 147 11.17 -2.32 -27.15
C TYR A 147 9.85 -2.02 -26.45
N GLU A 148 8.81 -2.72 -26.90
CA GLU A 148 7.44 -2.62 -26.40
C GLU A 148 6.95 -3.98 -25.89
N PHE A 149 6.16 -3.96 -24.83
CA PHE A 149 5.57 -5.14 -24.22
C PHE A 149 4.09 -4.89 -23.88
N CYS A 150 3.33 -5.97 -23.78
CA CYS A 150 1.92 -5.92 -23.41
C CYS A 150 1.78 -5.71 -21.91
N TRP A 151 0.95 -4.74 -21.54
CA TRP A 151 0.62 -4.39 -20.17
C TRP A 151 -0.01 -5.53 -19.37
N GLN A 152 -0.80 -6.39 -20.03
CA GLN A 152 -1.48 -7.51 -19.39
C GLN A 152 -0.55 -8.70 -19.18
N CYS A 153 -0.06 -9.29 -20.29
CA CYS A 153 0.68 -10.55 -20.23
C CYS A 153 2.19 -10.40 -20.00
N LEU A 154 2.71 -9.17 -19.98
CA LEU A 154 4.14 -8.86 -19.80
C LEU A 154 5.06 -9.56 -20.81
N ARG A 155 4.57 -9.86 -22.01
CA ARG A 155 5.36 -10.38 -23.14
C ARG A 155 5.59 -9.28 -24.18
N LYS A 156 6.58 -9.48 -25.07
CA LYS A 156 6.83 -8.56 -26.19
C LYS A 156 5.52 -8.28 -26.95
N TRP A 157 5.29 -7.02 -27.30
CA TRP A 157 4.05 -6.61 -27.94
C TRP A 157 3.86 -7.33 -29.29
N LYS A 158 2.63 -7.74 -29.57
CA LYS A 158 2.22 -8.38 -30.83
C LYS A 158 0.83 -7.87 -31.22
N GLY A 159 0.70 -7.42 -32.47
CA GLY A 159 -0.54 -6.92 -33.05
C GLY A 159 -0.56 -5.41 -33.29
N PRO A 160 -1.67 -4.90 -33.86
CA PRO A 160 -1.83 -3.48 -34.16
C PRO A 160 -1.88 -2.64 -32.89
N GLN A 161 -1.55 -1.36 -33.01
CA GLN A 161 -1.61 -0.35 -31.93
C GLN A 161 -2.39 0.88 -32.43
N PRO A 162 -3.13 1.59 -31.56
CA PRO A 162 -3.37 1.27 -30.14
C PRO A 162 -4.41 0.15 -29.95
N ARG A 163 -4.36 -0.57 -28.82
CA ARG A 163 -5.40 -1.53 -28.42
C ARG A 163 -5.61 -1.56 -26.91
N LEU A 164 -6.87 -1.60 -26.48
CA LEU A 164 -7.29 -1.71 -25.07
C LEU A 164 -7.73 -3.13 -24.68
N ASP A 165 -8.18 -3.93 -25.65
CA ASP A 165 -8.79 -5.24 -25.42
C ASP A 165 -7.76 -6.29 -25.02
N ARG A 166 -6.81 -6.64 -25.90
CA ARG A 166 -5.73 -7.61 -25.66
C ARG A 166 -4.60 -7.42 -26.66
N CYS A 167 -3.47 -8.12 -26.47
CA CYS A 167 -2.47 -8.28 -27.54
C CYS A 167 -2.67 -9.62 -28.30
N ASP A 168 -1.94 -9.84 -29.40
CA ASP A 168 -2.02 -11.06 -30.22
C ASP A 168 -1.11 -12.19 -29.70
N ASN A 169 -0.67 -12.11 -28.45
CA ASN A 169 0.03 -13.21 -27.80
C ASN A 169 -0.98 -14.27 -27.36
N ASP A 170 -0.67 -15.54 -27.63
CA ASP A 170 -1.52 -16.65 -27.23
C ASP A 170 -1.68 -16.70 -25.71
N GLY A 171 -2.94 -16.77 -25.27
CA GLY A 171 -3.32 -16.76 -23.86
C GLY A 171 -3.32 -15.38 -23.20
N CYS A 172 -3.19 -14.28 -23.95
CA CYS A 172 -3.38 -12.94 -23.38
C CYS A 172 -4.86 -12.69 -23.07
N THR A 173 -5.23 -12.63 -21.79
CA THR A 173 -6.60 -12.29 -21.35
C THR A 173 -6.64 -10.96 -20.64
N ASN A 174 -7.71 -10.20 -20.89
CA ASN A 174 -7.98 -8.98 -20.16
C ASN A 174 -8.71 -9.31 -18.86
N ASP A 175 -7.96 -9.42 -17.76
CA ASP A 175 -8.57 -9.70 -16.46
C ASP A 175 -9.42 -8.53 -15.96
N SER A 176 -9.19 -7.30 -16.44
CA SER A 176 -10.00 -6.13 -16.13
C SER A 176 -11.38 -6.13 -16.80
N LEU A 177 -11.56 -6.87 -17.90
CA LEU A 177 -12.85 -7.06 -18.59
C LEU A 177 -13.62 -8.31 -18.13
N LYS A 178 -13.06 -9.13 -17.24
CA LYS A 178 -13.77 -10.30 -16.67
C LYS A 178 -14.72 -9.92 -15.52
N THR A 179 -14.70 -8.68 -15.07
CA THR A 179 -15.45 -8.21 -13.88
C THR A 179 -16.67 -7.36 -14.23
N LEU A 180 -17.24 -7.50 -15.43
CA LEU A 180 -18.48 -6.84 -15.87
C LEU A 180 -19.60 -7.85 -16.08
#